data_AF-A0AAW9L1N1-F1
#
_entry.id   AF-A0AAW9L1N1-F1
#
_cell.length_a   1.000
_cell.length_b   1.000
_cell.length_c   1.000
_cell.angle_alpha   90.00
_cell.angle_beta   90.00
_cell.angle_gamma   90.00
#
_symmetry.space_group_name_H-M   'P 1'
#
loop_
_entity.id
_entity.type
_entity.pdbx_description
1 polymer ?
#
loop_
_entity_poly.entity_id
_entity_poly.type
_entity_poly.pdbx_seq_one_letter_code
_entity_poly.pdbx_strand_id
1 'polypeptide(L)'
;MAFIVYTNPTPRYQTTTILGTPIEVEFTPTSYTWGWGDGTTTTTTDPGAPYPNQTVTHHYQHTATGVTTTLTTTWTTRYRPQGENQWRPIEGTITTTETSTPYDLVRVVTYLTDDAEEAQGH
;
A
#
# COMPACT_ATOMS: atom_id res chain seq x y z
N MET A 1 3.74 -14.95 -10.52
CA MET A 1 2.75 -13.90 -10.82
C MET A 1 3.11 -12.68 -9.97
N ALA A 2 2.87 -11.47 -10.48
CA ALA A 2 3.13 -10.24 -9.74
C ALA A 2 1.91 -9.91 -8.86
N PHE A 3 2.14 -9.67 -7.57
CA PHE A 3 1.15 -9.12 -6.65
C PHE A 3 1.19 -7.60 -6.74
N ILE A 4 0.05 -6.97 -7.01
CA ILE A 4 -0.07 -5.53 -7.26
C ILE A 4 -0.59 -4.85 -6.00
N VAL A 5 0.04 -3.73 -5.61
CA VAL A 5 -0.45 -2.88 -4.52
C VAL A 5 -0.50 -1.43 -4.97
N TYR A 6 -1.43 -0.69 -4.39
CA TYR A 6 -1.50 0.75 -4.52
C TYR A 6 -2.24 1.34 -3.31
N THR A 7 -2.06 2.63 -3.08
CA THR A 7 -2.74 3.39 -2.01
C THR A 7 -3.18 4.77 -2.49
N ASN A 8 -3.91 5.49 -1.64
CA ASN A 8 -4.37 6.83 -1.95
C ASN A 8 -3.35 7.89 -1.47
N PRO A 9 -2.74 8.67 -2.39
CA PRO A 9 -1.75 9.70 -2.03
C PRO A 9 -2.36 11.03 -1.57
N THR A 10 -3.69 11.16 -1.48
CA THR A 10 -4.31 12.45 -1.16
C THR A 10 -3.98 12.90 0.27
N PRO A 11 -3.61 14.18 0.48
CA PRO A 11 -3.52 14.75 1.81
C PRO A 11 -4.83 14.57 2.60
N ARG A 12 -4.69 14.37 3.91
CA ARG A 12 -5.83 14.24 4.83
C ARG A 12 -5.93 15.49 5.69
N TYR A 13 -7.16 15.90 6.00
CA TYR A 13 -7.44 17.07 6.82
C TYR A 13 -8.18 16.68 8.09
N GLN A 14 -7.82 17.31 9.21
CA GLN A 14 -8.52 17.17 10.48
C GLN A 14 -8.68 18.54 11.13
N THR A 15 -9.81 18.74 11.81
CA THR A 15 -10.02 19.91 12.67
C THR A 15 -9.93 19.46 14.12
N THR A 16 -9.22 20.24 14.94
CA THR A 16 -9.16 20.05 16.39
C THR A 16 -9.13 21.39 17.10
N THR A 17 -9.24 21.40 18.43
CA THR A 17 -9.20 22.62 19.25
C THR A 17 -8.02 22.53 20.23
N ILE A 18 -7.16 23.55 20.22
CA ILE A 18 -6.04 23.67 21.17
C ILE A 18 -6.25 24.94 21.97
N LEU A 19 -6.35 24.82 23.30
CA LEU A 19 -6.55 25.96 24.22
C LEU A 19 -7.72 26.88 23.84
N GLY A 20 -8.79 26.32 23.28
CA GLY A 20 -9.96 27.07 22.81
C GLY A 20 -9.87 27.62 21.40
N THR A 21 -8.72 27.48 20.72
CA THR A 21 -8.54 27.90 19.32
C THR A 21 -8.77 26.73 18.38
N PRO A 22 -9.74 26.83 17.44
CA PRO A 22 -9.90 25.82 16.40
C PRO A 22 -8.72 25.88 15.42
N ILE A 23 -8.16 24.73 15.11
CA ILE A 23 -7.06 24.56 14.17
C ILE A 23 -7.42 23.53 13.10
N GLU A 24 -6.94 23.79 11.89
CA GLU A 24 -6.92 22.84 10.78
C GLU A 24 -5.53 22.19 10.72
N VAL A 25 -5.49 20.88 10.53
CA VAL A 25 -4.27 20.08 10.41
C VAL A 25 -4.33 19.35 9.08
N GLU A 26 -3.24 19.42 8.31
CA GLU A 26 -3.06 18.70 7.06
C GLU A 26 -1.93 17.68 7.21
N PHE A 27 -2.21 16.44 6.82
CA PHE A 27 -1.26 15.33 6.77
C PHE A 27 -0.98 14.99 5.31
N THR A 28 0.27 15.11 4.88
CA THR A 28 0.70 14.81 3.52
C THR A 28 1.55 13.53 3.53
N PRO A 29 1.19 12.48 2.77
CA PRO A 29 1.99 11.27 2.72
C PRO A 29 3.29 11.55 1.95
N THR A 30 4.40 11.04 2.46
CA THR A 30 5.72 11.27 1.89
C THR A 30 6.47 9.99 1.54
N SER A 31 6.14 8.86 2.17
CA SER A 31 6.74 7.57 1.86
C SER A 31 5.82 6.41 2.24
N TYR A 32 5.91 5.34 1.47
CA TYR A 32 5.17 4.09 1.65
C TYR A 32 6.16 2.95 1.80
N THR A 33 6.02 2.17 2.87
CA THR A 33 6.79 0.94 3.09
C THR A 33 5.84 -0.24 3.12
N TRP A 34 5.96 -1.10 2.12
CA TRP A 34 5.24 -2.37 2.00
C TRP A 34 6.05 -3.48 2.64
N GLY A 35 5.48 -4.17 3.63
CA GLY A 35 5.98 -5.44 4.14
C GLY A 35 5.17 -6.58 3.56
N TRP A 36 5.83 -7.50 2.85
CA TRP A 36 5.16 -8.51 2.03
C TRP A 36 4.76 -9.78 2.78
N GLY A 37 5.12 -9.89 4.07
CA GLY A 37 4.82 -11.08 4.88
C GLY A 37 5.72 -12.30 4.60
N ASP A 38 6.65 -12.19 3.66
CA ASP A 38 7.69 -13.19 3.36
C ASP A 38 9.09 -12.78 3.85
N GLY A 39 9.17 -11.75 4.69
CA GLY A 39 10.40 -11.18 5.21
C GLY A 39 11.03 -10.11 4.32
N THR A 40 10.49 -9.86 3.12
CA THR A 40 10.95 -8.78 2.25
C THR A 40 10.11 -7.51 2.41
N THR A 41 10.69 -6.37 2.02
CA THR A 41 10.05 -5.06 2.09
C THR A 41 10.36 -4.20 0.87
N THR A 42 9.45 -3.29 0.53
CA THR A 42 9.65 -2.27 -0.51
C THR A 42 9.29 -0.90 0.03
N THR A 43 10.23 0.04 -0.02
CA THR A 43 9.99 1.45 0.33
C THR A 43 10.02 2.31 -0.93
N THR A 44 9.02 3.16 -1.10
CA THR A 44 8.85 4.02 -2.28
C THR A 44 8.12 5.32 -1.92
N THR A 45 8.19 6.33 -2.79
CA THR A 45 7.34 7.52 -2.76
C THR A 45 6.18 7.44 -3.76
N ASP A 46 6.22 6.44 -4.66
CA ASP A 46 5.14 6.13 -5.58
C ASP A 46 4.01 5.41 -4.84
N PRO A 47 2.76 5.94 -4.83
CA PRO A 47 1.64 5.26 -4.20
C PRO A 47 1.24 3.96 -4.89
N GLY A 48 1.82 3.63 -6.04
CA GLY A 48 1.37 2.52 -6.88
C GLY A 48 0.23 2.92 -7.80
N ALA A 49 -0.15 2.00 -8.67
CA ALA A 49 -1.26 2.18 -9.59
C ALA A 49 -2.00 0.86 -9.82
N PRO A 50 -3.31 0.90 -10.11
CA PRO A 50 -4.07 -0.29 -10.43
C PRO A 50 -3.65 -0.86 -11.81
N TYR A 51 -3.95 -2.15 -12.01
CA TYR A 51 -3.84 -2.79 -13.32
C TYR A 51 -4.64 -2.04 -14.39
N PRO A 52 -4.17 -1.90 -15.65
CA PRO A 52 -2.94 -2.49 -16.23
C PRO A 52 -1.67 -1.63 -16.09
N ASN A 53 -1.75 -0.47 -15.41
CA ASN A 53 -0.65 0.49 -15.33
C ASN A 53 0.07 0.41 -13.98
N GLN A 54 0.16 -0.77 -13.38
CA GLN A 54 0.75 -0.95 -12.07
C GLN A 54 2.23 -0.58 -12.03
N THR A 55 2.64 0.11 -10.97
CA THR A 55 4.02 0.57 -10.78
C THR A 55 4.71 -0.04 -9.56
N VAL A 56 3.94 -0.52 -8.58
CA VAL A 56 4.46 -1.24 -7.40
C VAL A 56 3.94 -2.66 -7.42
N THR A 57 4.87 -3.62 -7.49
CA THR A 57 4.55 -5.05 -7.50
C THR A 57 5.55 -5.87 -6.71
N HIS A 58 5.13 -7.04 -6.25
CA HIS A 58 6.00 -8.02 -5.61
C HIS A 58 5.84 -9.41 -6.20
N HIS A 59 6.92 -10.19 -6.21
CA HIS A 59 6.92 -11.55 -6.72
C HIS A 59 7.28 -12.53 -5.61
N TYR A 60 6.27 -13.27 -5.13
CA TYR A 60 6.47 -14.34 -4.18
C TYR A 60 7.17 -15.53 -4.84
N GLN A 61 8.19 -16.07 -4.15
CA GLN A 61 8.96 -17.21 -4.63
C GLN A 61 8.40 -18.56 -4.17
N HIS A 62 7.63 -18.57 -3.07
CA HIS A 62 7.12 -19.78 -2.44
C HIS A 62 5.63 -19.67 -2.13
N THR A 63 4.96 -20.81 -2.08
CA THR A 63 3.58 -20.89 -1.57
C THR A 63 3.59 -20.80 -0.05
N ALA A 64 2.57 -20.17 0.51
CA ALA A 64 2.39 -19.99 1.95
C ALA A 64 0.90 -19.77 2.25
N THR A 65 0.48 -20.06 3.48
CA THR A 65 -0.89 -19.82 3.93
C THR A 65 -0.92 -18.69 4.94
N GLY A 66 -2.02 -17.93 4.94
CA GLY A 66 -2.24 -16.85 5.91
C GLY A 66 -1.22 -15.69 5.81
N VAL A 67 -0.69 -15.42 4.61
CA VAL A 67 0.22 -14.29 4.38
C VAL A 67 -0.54 -12.98 4.51
N THR A 68 0.09 -11.98 5.13
CA THR A 68 -0.44 -10.62 5.25
C THR A 68 0.53 -9.62 4.65
N THR A 69 0.03 -8.69 3.84
CA THR A 69 0.79 -7.50 3.42
C THR A 69 0.49 -6.35 4.37
N THR A 70 1.53 -5.61 4.78
CA THR A 70 1.42 -4.43 5.63
C THR A 70 1.87 -3.19 4.87
N LEU A 71 1.12 -2.11 4.95
CA LEU A 71 1.51 -0.79 4.46
C LEU A 71 1.78 0.12 5.65
N THR A 72 3.00 0.63 5.76
CA THR A 72 3.35 1.75 6.64
C THR A 72 3.50 3.01 5.81
N THR A 73 2.65 4.01 6.06
CA THR A 73 2.74 5.32 5.41
C THR A 73 3.35 6.33 6.37
N THR A 74 4.35 7.06 5.91
CA THR A 74 4.97 8.19 6.61
C THR A 74 4.35 9.49 6.12
N TRP A 75 4.02 10.38 7.06
CA TRP A 75 3.33 11.64 6.81
C TRP A 75 4.12 12.82 7.35
N THR A 76 4.19 13.91 6.60
CA THR A 76 4.51 15.23 7.14
C THR A 76 3.24 15.96 7.52
N THR A 77 3.34 16.88 8.49
CA THR A 77 2.17 17.56 9.02
C THR A 77 2.38 19.08 9.02
N ARG A 78 1.31 19.82 8.73
CA ARG A 78 1.25 21.28 8.94
C ARG A 78 -0.10 21.65 9.53
N TYR A 79 -0.15 22.77 10.25
CA TYR A 79 -1.38 23.28 10.86
C TYR A 79 -1.57 24.77 10.59
N ARG A 80 -2.81 25.23 10.76
CA ARG A 80 -3.14 26.67 10.82
C ARG A 80 -4.35 26.90 11.73
N PRO A 81 -4.40 28.01 12.47
CA PRO A 81 -5.66 28.45 13.09
C PRO A 81 -6.74 28.66 12.04
N GLN A 82 -7.98 28.31 12.37
CA GLN A 82 -9.08 28.45 11.43
C GLN A 82 -9.28 29.92 11.04
N GLY A 83 -9.39 30.18 9.74
CA GLY A 83 -9.50 31.54 9.20
C GLY A 83 -8.16 32.21 8.88
N GLU A 84 -7.02 31.64 9.29
CA GLU A 84 -5.71 32.07 8.80
C GLU A 84 -5.39 31.44 7.43
N ASN A 85 -4.63 32.16 6.60
CA ASN A 85 -4.17 31.66 5.30
C ASN A 85 -2.78 31.00 5.37
N GLN A 86 -2.02 31.23 6.44
CA GLN A 86 -0.66 30.73 6.58
C GLN A 86 -0.64 29.37 7.27
N TRP A 87 -0.10 28.36 6.58
CA TRP A 87 0.24 27.07 7.17
C TRP A 87 1.59 27.11 7.88
N ARG A 88 1.69 26.43 9.02
CA ARG A 88 2.90 26.28 9.83
C ARG A 88 3.29 24.80 9.88
N PRO A 89 4.54 24.44 9.55
CA PRO A 89 4.97 23.05 9.62
C PRO A 89 4.99 22.54 11.07
N ILE A 90 4.78 21.24 11.23
CA ILE A 90 5.08 20.52 12.47
C ILE A 90 6.34 19.72 12.20
N GLU A 91 7.38 19.96 12.99
CA GLU A 91 8.64 19.23 12.89
C GLU A 91 8.43 17.74 13.18
N GLY A 92 9.03 16.88 12.36
CA GLY A 92 8.91 15.44 12.47
C GLY A 92 7.90 14.82 11.49
N THR A 93 7.66 13.52 11.69
CA THR A 93 6.74 12.73 10.85
C THR A 93 5.86 11.86 11.72
N ILE A 94 4.71 11.47 11.16
CA ILE A 94 3.77 10.52 11.76
C ILE A 94 3.74 9.29 10.87
N THR A 95 3.48 8.11 11.46
CA THR A 95 3.30 6.88 10.69
C THR A 95 1.92 6.29 10.94
N THR A 96 1.34 5.70 9.90
CA THR A 96 0.12 4.88 10.00
C THR A 96 0.40 3.51 9.39
N THR A 97 -0.12 2.45 10.00
CA THR A 97 0.05 1.09 9.53
C THR A 97 -1.30 0.45 9.24
N GLU A 98 -1.42 -0.14 8.05
CA GLU A 98 -2.60 -0.91 7.60
C GLU A 98 -2.13 -2.33 7.25
N THR A 99 -2.90 -3.34 7.65
CA THR A 99 -2.59 -4.75 7.36
C THR A 99 -3.74 -5.38 6.60
N SER A 100 -3.44 -6.09 5.52
CA SER A 100 -4.43 -6.80 4.73
C SER A 100 -5.09 -7.92 5.56
N THR A 101 -6.28 -8.36 5.13
CA THR A 101 -6.77 -9.67 5.55
C THR A 101 -5.78 -10.75 5.07
N PRO A 102 -5.58 -11.85 5.84
CA PRO A 102 -4.71 -12.93 5.40
C PRO A 102 -5.17 -13.55 4.07
N TYR A 103 -4.22 -13.95 3.24
CA TYR A 103 -4.47 -14.66 1.98
C TYR A 103 -3.44 -15.77 1.75
N ASP A 104 -3.84 -16.75 0.94
CA ASP A 104 -2.97 -17.88 0.60
C ASP A 104 -2.24 -17.61 -0.73
N LEU A 105 -0.94 -17.90 -0.73
CA LEU A 105 -0.10 -17.90 -1.91
C LEU A 105 -0.08 -19.31 -2.49
N VAL A 106 -0.73 -19.49 -3.63
CA VAL A 106 -0.81 -20.77 -4.32
C VAL A 106 0.01 -20.76 -5.62
N ARG A 107 0.62 -21.90 -5.95
CA ARG A 107 1.28 -22.12 -7.23
C ARG A 107 0.29 -22.82 -8.15
N VAL A 108 -0.13 -22.14 -9.21
CA VAL A 108 -0.88 -22.80 -10.30
C VAL A 108 0.14 -23.50 -11.20
N VAL A 109 0.20 -24.82 -11.14
CA VAL A 109 0.89 -25.62 -12.15
C VAL A 109 -0.16 -25.96 -13.22
N THR A 110 -0.07 -25.32 -14.38
CA THR A 110 -0.85 -25.74 -15.54
C THR A 110 -0.24 -27.03 -16.06
N TYR A 111 -0.94 -28.15 -15.85
CA TYR A 111 -0.70 -29.34 -16.66
C TYR A 111 -1.31 -29.07 -18.04
N LEU A 112 -0.46 -28.98 -19.06
CA LEU A 112 -0.89 -29.27 -20.42
C LEU A 112 -1.08 -30.79 -20.45
N THR A 113 -2.32 -31.27 -20.34
CA THR A 113 -2.65 -32.58 -20.88
C THR A 113 -2.62 -32.42 -22.40
N ASP A 114 -1.44 -32.57 -22.99
CA ASP A 114 -1.38 -33.07 -24.35
C ASP A 114 -1.55 -34.58 -24.30
N ASP A 115 -2.79 -35.02 -24.10
CA ASP A 115 -3.24 -36.41 -24.29
C ASP A 115 -4.46 -36.44 -25.20
N ALA A 116 -4.59 -35.47 -26.11
CA ALA A 116 -5.66 -35.43 -27.10
C ALA A 116 -5.26 -35.96 -28.49
N GLU A 117 -4.04 -36.48 -28.68
CA GLU A 117 -3.61 -37.10 -29.96
C GLU A 117 -3.29 -38.61 -29.89
N GLU A 118 -3.49 -39.32 -28.77
CA GLU A 118 -3.28 -40.78 -28.72
C GLU A 118 -4.54 -41.60 -28.35
N ALA A 119 -5.71 -41.18 -28.86
CA ALA A 119 -6.94 -41.99 -28.79
C ALA A 119 -7.84 -41.95 -30.05
N GLN A 120 -7.38 -41.39 -31.17
CA GLN A 120 -8.14 -41.43 -32.44
C GLN A 120 -7.23 -41.64 -33.66
N GLY A 121 -6.50 -42.77 -33.70
CA GLY A 121 -5.61 -43.14 -34.80
C GLY A 121 -6.04 -42.64 -36.19
N HIS A 122 -5.42 -41.55 -36.61
CA HIS A 122 -5.50 -40.93 -37.93
C HIS A 122 -4.12 -40.41 -38.32
#